data_AF-A0A173QZI2-F1
#
_entry.id   AF-A0A173QZI2-F1
#
_cell.length_a   1.000
_cell.length_b   1.000
_cell.length_c   1.000
_cell.angle_alpha   90.00
_cell.angle_beta   90.00
_cell.angle_gamma   90.00
#
_symmetry.space_group_name_H-M   'P 1'
#
loop_
_entity.id
_entity.type
_entity.pdbx_description
1 polymer ?
#
loop_
_entity_poly.entity_id
_entity_poly.type
_entity_poly.pdbx_seq_one_letter_code
_entity_poly.pdbx_strand_id
1 'polypeptide(L)'
;MKTIKICVGSSCHLKGSYEVIQIFQSLIEKHQLQEVLELRAAFCLGHCTEAVSVMGPNEEVLAVSPDDAEKLFEAVIKPQLGKE
;
A
#
# COMPACT_ATOMS: atom_id res chain seq x y z
N MET A 1 2.09 -13.47 9.00
CA MET A 1 1.90 -12.87 7.67
C MET A 1 1.13 -11.58 7.84
N LYS A 2 1.66 -10.47 7.33
CA LYS A 2 1.02 -9.16 7.36
C LYS A 2 0.28 -8.92 6.04
N THR A 3 -0.76 -8.10 6.07
CA THR A 3 -1.53 -7.76 4.87
C THR A 3 -1.59 -6.25 4.71
N ILE A 4 -1.39 -5.79 3.49
CA ILE A 4 -1.64 -4.40 3.11
C ILE A 4 -2.79 -4.35 2.12
N LYS A 5 -3.66 -3.35 2.26
CA LYS A 5 -4.85 -3.22 1.41
C LYS A 5 -4.85 -1.91 0.66
N ILE A 6 -4.94 -1.95 -0.66
CA ILE A 6 -5.03 -0.75 -1.49
C ILE A 6 -6.48 -0.53 -1.91
N CYS A 7 -7.00 0.67 -1.65
CA CYS A 7 -8.33 1.07 -2.10
C CYS A 7 -8.36 1.17 -3.63
N VAL A 8 -9.24 0.41 -4.25
CA VAL A 8 -9.52 0.44 -5.70
C VAL A 8 -10.89 1.04 -6.02
N GLY A 9 -11.48 1.78 -5.07
CA GLY A 9 -12.73 2.51 -5.29
C GLY A 9 -12.58 3.63 -6.33
N SER A 10 -13.70 4.17 -6.82
CA SER A 10 -13.74 5.16 -7.91
C SER A 10 -12.79 6.35 -7.70
N SER A 11 -12.80 6.96 -6.52
CA SER A 11 -11.89 8.08 -6.21
C SER A 11 -10.42 7.68 -6.19
N CYS A 12 -10.08 6.49 -5.71
CA CYS A 12 -8.70 6.02 -5.67
C CYS A 12 -8.21 5.55 -7.05
N HIS A 13 -9.10 5.02 -7.88
CA HIS A 13 -8.82 4.69 -9.27
C HIS A 13 -8.36 5.93 -10.05
N LEU A 14 -9.09 7.05 -9.93
CA LEU A 14 -8.72 8.32 -10.57
C LEU A 14 -7.40 8.93 -10.05
N LYS A 15 -6.95 8.52 -8.85
CA LYS A 15 -5.70 8.98 -8.22
C LYS A 15 -4.51 8.05 -8.49
N GLY A 16 -4.67 7.03 -9.34
CA GLY A 16 -3.59 6.13 -9.71
C GLY A 16 -3.43 4.91 -8.79
N SER A 17 -4.51 4.40 -8.18
CA SER A 17 -4.42 3.20 -7.33
C SER A 17 -3.78 2.00 -8.03
N TYR A 18 -3.95 1.88 -9.35
CA TYR A 18 -3.32 0.82 -10.15
C TYR A 18 -1.80 0.97 -10.23
N GLU A 19 -1.29 2.20 -10.40
CA GLU A 19 0.15 2.46 -10.37
C GLU A 19 0.73 2.13 -8.99
N VAL A 20 0.06 2.55 -7.92
CA VAL A 20 0.48 2.21 -6.54
C VAL A 20 0.53 0.68 -6.34
N ILE A 21 -0.46 -0.06 -6.86
CA ILE A 21 -0.48 -1.53 -6.83
C ILE A 21 0.71 -2.14 -7.59
N GLN A 22 1.06 -1.62 -8.77
CA GLN A 22 2.20 -2.12 -9.56
C GLN A 22 3.54 -1.83 -8.88
N ILE A 23 3.71 -0.62 -8.33
CA ILE A 23 4.90 -0.23 -7.58
C ILE A 23 5.06 -1.14 -6.36
N PHE A 24 4.00 -1.33 -5.59
CA PHE A 24 4.05 -2.15 -4.38
C PHE A 24 4.34 -3.62 -4.69
N GLN A 25 3.73 -4.20 -5.73
CA GLN A 25 4.09 -5.56 -6.18
C GLN A 25 5.57 -5.67 -6.54
N SER A 26 6.07 -4.74 -7.34
CA SER A 26 7.48 -4.71 -7.74
C SER A 26 8.43 -4.61 -6.54
N LEU A 27 8.06 -3.82 -5.51
CA LEU A 27 8.86 -3.67 -4.29
C LEU A 27 8.81 -4.92 -3.40
N ILE A 28 7.65 -5.57 -3.29
CA ILE A 28 7.50 -6.84 -2.58
C ILE A 28 8.41 -7.89 -3.22
N GLU A 29 8.43 -7.98 -4.55
CA GLU A 29 9.29 -8.91 -5.28
C GLU A 29 10.78 -8.55 -5.15
N LYS A 30 11.14 -7.27 -5.36
CA LYS A 30 12.51 -6.75 -5.22
C LYS A 30 13.12 -7.01 -3.85
N HIS A 31 12.31 -6.95 -2.79
CA HIS A 31 12.75 -7.17 -1.41
C HIS A 31 12.49 -8.58 -0.89
N GLN A 32 11.99 -9.50 -1.73
CA GLN A 32 11.68 -10.88 -1.34
C GLN A 32 10.72 -10.97 -0.14
N LEU A 33 9.70 -10.10 -0.11
CA LEU A 33 8.75 -9.96 1.01
C LEU A 33 7.51 -10.84 0.88
N GLN A 34 7.40 -11.67 -0.18
CA GLN A 34 6.21 -12.46 -0.50
C GLN A 34 5.80 -13.42 0.64
N GLU A 35 6.75 -13.88 1.46
CA GLU A 35 6.47 -14.79 2.57
C GLU A 35 5.92 -14.07 3.82
N VAL A 36 6.19 -12.76 3.95
CA VAL A 36 5.84 -11.96 5.15
C VAL A 36 4.75 -10.94 4.90
N LEU A 37 4.56 -10.51 3.65
CA LEU A 37 3.64 -9.45 3.25
C LEU A 37 2.75 -9.89 2.08
N GLU A 38 1.45 -9.72 2.25
CA GLU A 38 0.44 -9.97 1.23
C GLU A 38 -0.22 -8.65 0.79
N LEU A 39 -0.31 -8.43 -0.52
CA LEU A 39 -1.04 -7.31 -1.10
C LEU A 39 -2.48 -7.72 -1.44
N ARG A 40 -3.47 -6.99 -0.91
CA ARG A 40 -4.88 -7.18 -1.24
C ARG A 40 -5.50 -5.91 -1.81
N ALA A 41 -6.42 -6.07 -2.75
CA ALA A 41 -7.33 -4.98 -3.10
C ALA A 41 -8.40 -4.84 -2.01
N ALA A 42 -8.74 -3.61 -1.66
CA ALA A 42 -9.87 -3.29 -0.81
C ALA A 42 -10.79 -2.28 -1.49
N PHE A 43 -12.04 -2.29 -1.06
CA PHE A 43 -12.97 -1.23 -1.39
C PHE A 43 -12.76 -0.02 -0.47
N CYS A 44 -13.72 0.91 -0.45
CA CYS A 44 -13.62 2.16 0.29
C CYS A 44 -13.07 1.98 1.72
N LEU A 45 -11.94 2.65 1.99
CA LEU A 45 -11.33 2.72 3.31
C LEU A 45 -11.80 3.94 4.13
N GLY A 46 -12.68 4.78 3.57
CA GLY A 46 -13.19 5.98 4.23
C GLY A 46 -12.28 7.22 4.16
N HIS A 47 -11.15 7.13 3.45
CA HIS A 47 -10.13 8.20 3.35
C HIS A 47 -9.99 8.77 1.93
N CYS A 48 -11.12 9.04 1.27
CA CYS A 48 -11.14 9.46 -0.14
C CYS A 48 -10.72 10.91 -0.39
N THR A 49 -10.39 11.70 0.63
CA THR A 49 -10.08 13.14 0.51
C THR A 49 -8.64 13.43 0.08
N GLU A 50 -7.72 12.49 0.26
CA GLU A 50 -6.27 12.71 0.07
C GLU A 50 -5.76 12.07 -1.23
N ALA A 51 -4.75 11.20 -1.19
CA ALA A 51 -4.27 10.41 -2.31
C ALA A 51 -4.99 9.05 -2.40
N VAL A 52 -4.32 8.00 -2.89
CA VAL A 52 -4.82 6.63 -2.83
C VAL A 52 -4.77 6.15 -1.38
N SER A 53 -5.90 5.67 -0.86
CA SER A 53 -5.93 5.11 0.50
C SER A 53 -5.29 3.73 0.52
N VAL A 54 -4.29 3.55 1.38
CA VAL A 54 -3.59 2.28 1.59
C VAL A 54 -3.63 1.94 3.08
N MET A 55 -4.20 0.79 3.42
CA MET A 55 -4.15 0.24 4.78
C MET A 55 -2.84 -0.53 4.96
N GLY A 56 -2.03 -0.09 5.93
CA GLY A 56 -0.76 -0.68 6.29
C GLY A 56 -0.90 -2.01 7.06
N PRO A 57 0.24 -2.68 7.33
CA PRO A 57 0.32 -3.94 8.09
C PRO A 57 -0.33 -3.92 9.48
N ASN A 58 -0.39 -2.74 10.10
CA ASN A 58 -0.95 -2.52 11.43
C ASN A 58 -2.28 -1.73 11.38
N GLU A 59 -3.01 -1.83 10.26
CA GLU A 59 -4.35 -1.25 10.06
C GLU A 59 -4.40 0.29 10.02
N GLU A 60 -3.26 0.97 9.99
CA GLU A 60 -3.17 2.41 9.74
C GLU A 60 -3.51 2.75 8.28
N VAL A 61 -4.26 3.82 8.04
CA VAL A 61 -4.56 4.27 6.68
C VAL A 61 -3.59 5.37 6.28
N LEU A 62 -2.86 5.12 5.19
CA LEU A 62 -1.89 6.02 4.58
C LEU A 62 -2.46 6.58 3.28
N ALA A 63 -2.18 7.85 3.02
CA ALA A 63 -2.40 8.47 1.71
C ALA A 63 -1.15 8.30 0.86
N VAL A 64 -1.26 7.55 -0.24
CA VAL A 64 -0.13 7.23 -1.12
C VAL A 64 -0.41 7.74 -2.53
N SER A 65 0.51 8.49 -3.09
CA SER A 65 0.51 8.87 -4.51
C SER A 65 1.50 7.97 -5.27
N PRO A 66 1.33 7.78 -6.59
CA PRO A 66 2.30 7.04 -7.41
C PRO A 66 3.75 7.55 -7.25
N ASP A 67 3.96 8.87 -7.19
CA ASP A 67 5.28 9.50 -7.02
C ASP A 67 5.98 9.16 -5.69
N ASP A 68 5.23 9.06 -4.59
CA ASP A 68 5.78 8.83 -3.25
C ASP A 68 5.61 7.37 -2.78
N ALA A 69 5.04 6.50 -3.61
CA ALA A 69 4.71 5.12 -3.27
C ALA A 69 5.96 4.32 -2.83
N GLU A 70 7.06 4.41 -3.58
CA GLU A 70 8.30 3.71 -3.24
C GLU A 70 8.86 4.19 -1.90
N LYS A 71 8.97 5.50 -1.73
CA LYS A 71 9.49 6.13 -0.52
C LYS A 71 8.66 5.77 0.71
N LEU A 72 7.32 5.84 0.62
CA LEU A 72 6.43 5.49 1.74
C LEU A 72 6.48 4.01 2.07
N PHE A 73 6.59 3.14 1.06
CA PHE A 73 6.74 1.71 1.29
C PHE A 73 8.02 1.41 2.09
N GLU A 74 9.16 1.98 1.69
CA GLU A 74 10.43 1.75 2.37
C GLU A 74 10.52 2.41 3.75
N ALA A 75 9.95 3.61 3.90
CA ALA A 75 10.01 4.36 5.16
C ALA A 75 9.00 3.91 6.22
N VAL A 76 7.83 3.39 5.79
CA VAL A 76 6.70 3.09 6.69
C VAL A 76 6.33 1.62 6.66
N ILE A 77 6.08 1.02 5.48
CA ILE A 77 5.56 -0.36 5.38
C ILE A 77 6.64 -1.38 5.73
N LYS A 78 7.79 -1.33 5.07
CA LYS A 78 8.92 -2.26 5.23
C LYS A 78 9.41 -2.40 6.68
N PRO A 79 9.66 -1.31 7.45
CA PRO A 79 10.12 -1.44 8.84
C PRO A 79 9.08 -2.07 9.78
N GLN A 80 7.80 -2.11 9.41
CA GLN A 80 6.76 -2.79 10.21
C GLN A 80 6.75 -4.31 10.03
N LEU A 81 7.47 -4.84 9.03
CA LEU A 81 7.54 -6.28 8.77
C LEU A 81 8.58 -7.00 9.65
N GLY A 82 9.53 -6.26 10.23
CA GLY A 82 10.66 -6.80 11.01
C GLY A 82 10.77 -6.29 12.44
N LYS A 83 9.73 -5.62 12.97
CA LYS A 83 9.65 -5.30 14.40
C LYS A 83 8.95 -6.47 15.12
N GLU A 84 9.77 -7.35 15.70
CA GLU A 84 9.38 -8.26 16.78
C GLU A 84 9.31 -7.51 18.12
#